data_AF-A0A1D2MF37-F1
#
_entry.id   AF-A0A1D2MF37-F1
#
_cell.length_a   1.000
_cell.length_b   1.000
_cell.length_c   1.000
_cell.angle_alpha   90.00
_cell.angle_beta   90.00
_cell.angle_gamma   90.00
#
_symmetry.space_group_name_H-M   'P 1'
#
loop_
_entity.id
_entity.type
_entity.pdbx_description
1 polymer ?
#
loop_
_entity_poly.entity_id
_entity_poly.type
_entity_poly.pdbx_seq_one_letter_code
_entity_poly.pdbx_strand_id
1 'polypeptide(L)'
;MKPLRINDIIDHEVQTLSGGELQRVALALCLGKPADVYLVDEPSAYLDSEQRLVAAKVIKRFILHAKKTGFVVEHDFIMATYLADRVIVFEGKASVHSIANSPQNLLSGMNKFLELLGITFRRDPNNFPARINKLDSVKDTEQKRAGQYFFLED
;
A
#
# COMPACT_ATOMS: atom_id res chain seq x y z
N MET A 1 -17.16 9.07 0.24
CA MET A 1 -17.45 9.71 -1.06
C MET A 1 -16.81 11.10 -1.18
N LYS A 2 -17.14 12.08 -0.32
CA LYS A 2 -16.52 13.44 -0.36
C LYS A 2 -14.98 13.47 -0.49
N PRO A 3 -14.20 12.63 0.21
CA PRO A 3 -12.74 12.67 0.10
C PRO A 3 -12.20 12.31 -1.29
N LEU A 4 -12.90 11.43 -2.03
CA LEU A 4 -12.52 11.03 -3.39
C LEU A 4 -12.97 12.03 -4.46
N ARG A 5 -13.61 13.15 -4.08
CA ARG A 5 -14.15 14.18 -4.98
C ARG A 5 -14.90 13.63 -6.21
N ILE A 6 -15.76 12.63 -6.00
CA ILE A 6 -16.57 12.02 -7.08
C ILE A 6 -17.59 13.02 -7.63
N ASN A 7 -18.05 13.97 -6.81
CA ASN A 7 -18.99 14.99 -7.24
C ASN A 7 -18.44 15.87 -8.37
N ASP A 8 -17.12 16.04 -8.44
CA ASP A 8 -16.47 16.88 -9.47
C ASP A 8 -16.53 16.22 -10.86
N ILE A 9 -16.82 14.91 -10.92
CA ILE A 9 -16.79 14.09 -12.15
C ILE A 9 -18.10 13.33 -12.40
N ILE A 10 -19.15 13.60 -11.62
CA ILE A 10 -20.39 12.82 -11.66
C ILE A 10 -21.16 12.98 -12.99
N ASP A 11 -21.06 14.16 -13.60
CA ASP A 11 -21.73 14.50 -14.86
C ASP A 11 -20.83 14.27 -16.09
N HIS A 12 -19.59 13.83 -15.90
CA HIS A 12 -18.66 13.57 -16.98
C HIS A 12 -18.88 12.17 -17.56
N GLU A 13 -18.72 12.04 -18.89
CA GLU A 13 -18.70 10.74 -19.54
C GLU A 13 -17.47 9.93 -19.11
N VAL A 14 -17.67 8.65 -18.80
CA VAL A 14 -16.57 7.78 -18.33
C VAL A 14 -15.40 7.73 -19.32
N GLN A 15 -15.68 7.83 -20.62
CA GLN A 15 -14.66 7.80 -21.68
C GLN A 15 -13.73 9.01 -21.67
N THR A 16 -14.12 10.13 -21.05
CA THR A 16 -13.35 11.37 -21.03
C THR A 16 -12.58 11.58 -19.72
N LEU A 17 -12.76 10.69 -18.73
CA LEU A 17 -12.08 10.76 -17.45
C LEU A 17 -10.59 10.42 -17.57
N SER A 18 -9.77 11.13 -16.80
CA SER A 18 -8.36 10.81 -16.61
C SER A 18 -8.18 9.50 -15.84
N GLY A 19 -6.98 8.91 -15.90
CA GLY A 19 -6.67 7.66 -15.19
C GLY A 19 -6.93 7.74 -13.68
N GLY A 20 -6.55 8.84 -13.03
CA GLY A 20 -6.79 9.04 -11.60
C GLY A 20 -8.26 9.25 -11.26
N GLU A 21 -9.04 9.86 -12.15
CA GLU A 21 -10.50 9.95 -12.00
C GLU A 21 -11.17 8.58 -12.14
N LEU A 22 -10.81 7.82 -13.16
CA LEU A 22 -11.26 6.44 -13.34
C LEU A 22 -10.94 5.58 -12.11
N GLN A 23 -9.73 5.73 -11.55
CA GLN A 23 -9.32 5.02 -10.34
C GLN A 23 -10.21 5.37 -9.13
N ARG A 24 -10.52 6.65 -8.95
CA ARG A 24 -11.44 7.10 -7.88
C ARG A 24 -12.85 6.55 -8.07
N VAL A 25 -13.34 6.48 -9.32
CA VAL A 25 -14.63 5.85 -9.65
C VAL A 25 -14.60 4.36 -9.31
N ALA A 26 -13.55 3.62 -9.71
CA ALA A 26 -13.40 2.20 -9.41
C ALA A 26 -13.42 1.91 -7.90
N LEU A 27 -12.70 2.74 -7.11
CA LEU A 27 -12.72 2.66 -5.65
C LEU A 27 -14.11 2.93 -5.08
N ALA A 28 -14.82 3.94 -5.58
CA ALA A 28 -16.17 4.25 -5.15
C ALA A 28 -17.17 3.12 -5.46
N LEU A 29 -17.04 2.48 -6.63
CA LEU A 29 -17.85 1.34 -7.03
C LEU A 29 -17.58 0.11 -6.14
N CYS A 30 -16.31 -0.18 -5.85
CA CYS A 30 -15.93 -1.30 -4.99
C CYS A 30 -16.47 -1.12 -3.56
N LEU A 31 -16.15 0.01 -2.92
CA LEU A 31 -16.53 0.28 -1.54
C LEU A 31 -18.03 0.59 -1.38
N GLY A 32 -18.71 1.06 -2.43
CA GLY A 32 -20.14 1.37 -2.40
C GLY A 32 -21.03 0.13 -2.32
N LYS A 33 -20.52 -1.05 -2.68
CA LYS A 33 -21.27 -2.31 -2.61
C LYS A 33 -21.10 -2.95 -1.24
N PRO A 34 -22.18 -3.39 -0.56
CA PRO A 34 -22.06 -4.17 0.67
C PRO A 34 -21.44 -5.53 0.35
N ALA A 35 -20.32 -5.85 1.01
CA ALA A 35 -19.64 -7.12 0.88
C ALA A 35 -18.99 -7.52 2.22
N ASP A 36 -18.76 -8.81 2.42
CA ASP A 36 -18.02 -9.31 3.59
C ASP A 36 -16.51 -9.21 3.40
N VAL A 37 -16.06 -9.35 2.15
CA VAL A 37 -14.66 -9.27 1.75
C VAL A 37 -14.52 -8.35 0.54
N TYR A 38 -13.60 -7.39 0.63
CA TYR A 38 -13.21 -6.50 -0.46
C TYR A 38 -11.85 -6.91 -1.02
N LEU A 39 -11.72 -6.93 -2.34
CA LEU A 39 -10.46 -7.15 -3.04
C LEU A 39 -10.11 -5.87 -3.79
N VAL A 40 -8.96 -5.28 -3.49
CA VAL A 40 -8.51 -4.02 -4.09
C VAL A 40 -7.10 -4.22 -4.62
N ASP A 41 -6.94 -4.18 -5.94
CA ASP A 41 -5.68 -4.42 -6.62
C ASP A 41 -5.14 -3.10 -7.19
N GLU A 42 -3.90 -2.77 -6.83
CA GLU A 42 -3.19 -1.53 -7.18
C GLU A 42 -4.04 -0.23 -7.05
N PRO A 43 -4.64 0.06 -5.87
CA PRO A 43 -5.43 1.26 -5.69
C PRO A 43 -4.66 2.58 -5.88
N SER A 44 -3.33 2.56 -5.79
CA SER A 44 -2.44 3.70 -6.03
C SER A 44 -2.22 4.06 -7.51
N ALA A 45 -2.67 3.22 -8.45
CA ALA A 45 -2.48 3.43 -9.88
C ALA A 45 -3.00 4.80 -10.35
N TYR A 46 -2.19 5.52 -11.14
CA TYR A 46 -2.49 6.85 -11.69
C TYR A 46 -2.75 7.98 -10.68
N LEU A 47 -2.66 7.70 -9.37
CA LEU A 47 -2.84 8.69 -8.32
C LEU A 47 -1.51 9.37 -7.96
N ASP A 48 -1.56 10.67 -7.68
CA ASP A 48 -0.45 11.40 -7.07
C ASP A 48 -0.31 11.09 -5.57
N SER A 49 0.73 11.62 -4.92
CA SER A 49 1.02 11.33 -3.51
C SER A 49 -0.08 11.77 -2.54
N GLU A 50 -0.77 12.88 -2.80
CA GLU A 50 -1.88 13.36 -1.97
C GLU A 50 -3.10 12.44 -2.15
N GLN A 51 -3.42 12.13 -3.40
CA GLN A 51 -4.55 11.27 -3.76
C GLN A 51 -4.40 9.84 -3.22
N ARG A 52 -3.18 9.27 -3.26
CA ARG A 52 -2.88 7.96 -2.65
C ARG A 52 -3.17 7.95 -1.16
N LEU A 53 -2.72 8.97 -0.43
CA LEU A 53 -2.96 9.07 1.02
C LEU A 53 -4.46 9.18 1.32
N VAL A 54 -5.20 9.95 0.52
CA VAL A 54 -6.66 10.07 0.64
C VAL A 54 -7.35 8.74 0.34
N ALA A 55 -6.95 8.05 -0.74
CA ALA A 55 -7.49 6.74 -1.10
C ALA A 55 -7.25 5.71 0.02
N ALA A 56 -6.01 5.64 0.54
CA ALA A 56 -5.65 4.75 1.63
C ALA A 56 -6.48 5.01 2.90
N LYS A 57 -6.66 6.30 3.27
CA LYS A 57 -7.54 6.70 4.38
C LYS A 57 -8.98 6.26 4.18
N VAL A 58 -9.51 6.42 2.97
CA VAL A 58 -10.89 6.02 2.65
C VAL A 58 -11.06 4.51 2.74
N ILE A 59 -10.15 3.73 2.14
CA ILE A 59 -10.17 2.26 2.15
C ILE A 59 -10.13 1.75 3.60
N LYS A 60 -9.12 2.15 4.38
CA LYS A 60 -8.96 1.71 5.78
C LYS A 60 -10.18 2.06 6.64
N ARG A 61 -10.63 3.31 6.55
CA ARG A 61 -11.76 3.80 7.34
C ARG A 61 -13.04 3.03 7.01
N PHE A 62 -13.30 2.77 5.74
CA PHE A 62 -14.49 2.06 5.32
C PHE A 62 -14.50 0.61 5.82
N ILE A 63 -13.42 -0.13 5.56
CA ILE A 63 -13.28 -1.54 5.96
C ILE A 63 -13.39 -1.68 7.49
N LEU A 64 -12.72 -0.80 8.25
CA LEU A 64 -12.72 -0.83 9.71
C LEU A 64 -14.11 -0.51 10.30
N HIS A 65 -14.77 0.55 9.83
CA HIS A 65 -16.08 0.94 10.34
C HIS A 65 -17.18 -0.07 10.00
N ALA A 66 -17.13 -0.65 8.80
CA ALA A 66 -18.07 -1.67 8.37
C ALA A 66 -17.79 -3.05 9.00
N LYS A 67 -16.69 -3.19 9.76
CA LYS A 67 -16.19 -4.45 10.35
C LYS A 67 -16.06 -5.56 9.29
N LYS A 68 -15.52 -5.20 8.13
CA LYS A 68 -15.31 -6.10 6.99
C LYS A 68 -13.84 -6.45 6.82
N THR A 69 -13.55 -7.40 5.94
CA THR A 69 -12.17 -7.76 5.58
C THR A 69 -11.81 -7.17 4.23
N GLY A 70 -10.57 -6.72 4.06
CA GLY A 70 -10.05 -6.28 2.77
C GLY A 70 -8.70 -6.90 2.48
N PHE A 71 -8.52 -7.39 1.25
CA PHE A 71 -7.21 -7.70 0.69
C PHE A 71 -6.82 -6.57 -0.24
N VAL A 72 -5.63 -6.01 0.00
CA VAL A 72 -5.08 -4.94 -0.82
C VAL A 72 -3.74 -5.40 -1.37
N VAL A 73 -3.57 -5.28 -2.69
CA VAL A 73 -2.29 -5.48 -3.38
C VAL A 73 -1.75 -4.11 -3.75
N GLU A 74 -0.50 -3.84 -3.39
CA GLU A 74 0.13 -2.54 -3.61
C GLU A 74 1.62 -2.69 -3.89
N HIS A 75 2.11 -1.84 -4.78
CA HIS A 75 3.53 -1.55 -4.95
C HIS A 75 3.98 -0.29 -4.20
N ASP A 76 3.06 0.56 -3.71
CA ASP A 76 3.40 1.74 -2.92
C ASP A 76 3.60 1.39 -1.44
N PHE A 77 4.84 1.57 -0.95
CA PHE A 77 5.23 1.22 0.41
C PHE A 77 4.48 1.99 1.50
N ILE A 78 4.21 3.29 1.27
CA ILE A 78 3.54 4.14 2.25
C ILE A 78 2.07 3.74 2.35
N MET A 79 1.44 3.51 1.20
CA MET A 79 0.06 3.05 1.15
C MET A 79 -0.10 1.66 1.78
N ALA A 80 0.77 0.71 1.43
CA ALA A 80 0.76 -0.64 1.98
C ALA A 80 0.91 -0.64 3.51
N THR A 81 1.91 0.07 4.04
CA THR A 81 2.15 0.15 5.50
C THR A 81 1.04 0.89 6.25
N TYR A 82 0.40 1.88 5.62
CA TYR A 82 -0.75 2.57 6.21
C TYR A 82 -1.99 1.67 6.29
N LEU A 83 -2.24 0.86 5.26
CA LEU A 83 -3.44 0.01 5.13
C LEU A 83 -3.34 -1.30 5.93
N ALA A 84 -2.16 -1.92 5.96
CA ALA A 84 -2.01 -3.30 6.38
C ALA A 84 -2.00 -3.48 7.91
N ASP A 85 -2.83 -4.41 8.39
CA ASP A 85 -2.71 -5.01 9.72
C ASP A 85 -1.81 -6.27 9.69
N ARG A 86 -1.87 -6.99 8.56
CA ARG A 86 -1.05 -8.17 8.25
C ARG A 86 -0.59 -8.10 6.80
N VAL A 87 0.55 -8.75 6.50
CA VAL A 87 1.16 -8.76 5.17
C VAL A 87 1.34 -10.20 4.70
N ILE A 88 1.03 -10.44 3.43
CA ILE A 88 1.38 -11.66 2.71
C ILE A 88 2.52 -11.29 1.75
N VAL A 89 3.67 -11.93 1.92
CA VAL A 89 4.82 -11.73 1.03
C VAL A 89 4.78 -12.78 -0.07
N PHE A 90 4.91 -12.34 -1.32
CA PHE A 90 5.10 -13.23 -2.46
C PHE A 90 6.58 -13.38 -2.77
N GLU A 91 7.00 -14.63 -3.02
CA GLU A 91 8.37 -15.01 -3.36
C GLU A 91 8.39 -15.77 -4.69
N GLY A 92 9.58 -15.90 -5.28
CA GLY A 92 9.82 -16.72 -6.46
C GLY A 92 10.46 -15.93 -7.59
N LYS A 93 10.34 -16.46 -8.80
CA LYS A 93 10.90 -15.85 -10.01
C LYS A 93 9.77 -15.50 -10.96
N ALA A 94 9.66 -14.22 -11.31
CA ALA A 94 8.65 -13.71 -12.23
C ALA A 94 8.61 -14.55 -13.52
N SER A 95 7.40 -14.86 -13.97
CA SER A 95 7.13 -15.72 -15.13
C SER A 95 7.66 -17.17 -15.02
N VAL A 96 8.07 -17.63 -13.84
CA VAL A 96 8.56 -19.00 -13.62
C VAL A 96 7.77 -19.70 -12.51
N HIS A 97 7.79 -19.18 -11.28
CA HIS A 97 7.02 -19.72 -10.15
C HIS A 97 6.82 -18.64 -9.09
N SER A 98 5.76 -18.78 -8.30
CA SER A 98 5.49 -17.90 -7.17
C SER A 98 4.95 -18.66 -5.96
N ILE A 99 5.37 -18.25 -4.76
CA ILE A 99 4.94 -18.78 -3.48
C ILE A 99 4.35 -17.63 -2.66
N ALA A 100 3.09 -17.77 -2.26
CA ALA A 100 2.46 -16.86 -1.31
C ALA A 100 2.70 -17.37 0.12
N ASN A 101 3.24 -16.52 0.98
CA ASN A 101 3.46 -16.85 2.39
C ASN A 101 2.15 -16.77 3.20
N SER A 102 2.11 -17.41 4.36
CA SER A 102 1.04 -17.18 5.34
C SER A 102 1.03 -15.71 5.80
N PRO A 103 -0.14 -15.14 6.16
CA PRO A 103 -0.22 -13.77 6.66
C PRO A 103 0.60 -13.55 7.93
N GLN A 104 1.56 -12.63 7.87
CA GLN A 104 2.42 -12.25 8.98
C GLN A 104 2.03 -10.89 9.55
N ASN A 105 2.53 -10.55 10.74
CA ASN A 105 2.44 -9.17 11.24
C ASN A 105 3.22 -8.22 10.29
N LEU A 106 2.89 -6.93 10.34
CA LEU A 106 3.48 -5.93 9.47
C LEU A 106 5.01 -5.89 9.55
N LEU A 107 5.60 -5.88 10.75
CA LEU A 107 7.05 -5.76 10.93
C LEU A 107 7.80 -6.96 10.30
N SER A 108 7.38 -8.19 10.62
CA SER A 108 8.01 -9.41 10.10
C SER A 108 7.82 -9.54 8.59
N GLY A 109 6.61 -9.26 8.09
CA GLY A 109 6.33 -9.30 6.65
C GLY A 109 7.14 -8.28 5.86
N MET A 110 7.23 -7.04 6.34
CA MET A 110 8.00 -6.00 5.65
C MET A 110 9.51 -6.25 5.72
N ASN A 111 10.04 -6.73 6.85
CA ASN A 111 11.45 -7.12 6.92
C ASN A 111 11.77 -8.21 5.90
N LYS A 112 10.94 -9.25 5.82
CA LYS A 112 11.09 -10.32 4.84
C LYS A 112 11.02 -9.82 3.40
N PHE A 113 10.04 -8.98 3.08
CA PHE A 113 9.89 -8.40 1.74
C PHE A 113 11.11 -7.55 1.34
N LEU A 114 11.58 -6.68 2.23
CA LEU A 114 12.72 -5.80 1.95
C LEU A 114 14.06 -6.55 1.90
N GLU A 115 14.21 -7.60 2.70
CA GLU A 115 15.36 -8.52 2.62
C GLU A 115 15.45 -9.16 1.24
N LEU A 116 14.34 -9.66 0.69
CA LEU A 116 14.29 -10.24 -0.66
C LEU A 116 14.70 -9.24 -1.75
N LEU A 117 14.41 -7.97 -1.56
CA LEU A 117 14.82 -6.89 -2.47
C LEU A 117 16.27 -6.43 -2.24
N GLY A 118 16.89 -6.78 -1.11
CA GLY A 118 18.21 -6.29 -0.71
C GLY A 118 18.24 -4.78 -0.39
N ILE A 119 17.09 -4.19 -0.05
CA ILE A 119 16.90 -2.76 0.16
C ILE A 119 16.54 -2.50 1.62
N THR A 120 17.14 -1.48 2.24
CA THR A 120 16.76 -1.04 3.59
C THR A 120 16.13 0.34 3.59
N PHE A 121 15.22 0.58 4.55
CA PHE A 121 14.64 1.88 4.79
C PHE A 121 15.10 2.45 6.13
N ARG A 122 15.36 3.76 6.13
CA ARG A 122 15.52 4.54 7.35
C ARG A 122 14.35 5.51 7.50
N ARG A 123 13.96 5.77 8.74
CA ARG A 123 13.15 6.93 9.07
C ARG A 123 14.05 8.07 9.51
N ASP A 124 13.67 9.28 9.12
CA ASP A 124 14.27 10.51 9.63
C ASP A 124 13.42 10.96 10.82
N PRO A 125 14.01 11.20 12.02
CA PRO A 125 13.25 11.59 13.21
C PRO A 125 12.37 12.83 13.00
N ASN A 126 12.77 13.71 12.07
CA ASN A 126 12.12 14.98 11.83
C ASN A 126 11.25 15.00 10.55
N ASN A 127 11.29 13.93 9.74
CA ASN A 127 10.62 13.89 8.43
C ASN A 127 9.91 12.57 8.18
N PHE A 128 8.60 12.68 7.96
CA PHE A 128 7.81 11.70 7.22
C PHE A 128 7.90 12.07 5.73
N PRO A 129 8.18 11.14 4.80
CA PRO A 129 8.09 9.68 4.90
C PRO A 129 9.43 8.93 5.05
N ALA A 130 9.35 7.61 5.28
CA ALA A 130 10.49 6.69 5.26
C ALA A 130 11.31 6.84 3.96
N ARG A 131 12.64 6.79 4.07
CA ARG A 131 13.58 6.97 2.97
C ARG A 131 14.41 5.73 2.75
N ILE A 132 14.57 5.36 1.48
CA ILE A 132 15.46 4.30 1.06
C ILE A 132 16.92 4.67 1.39
N ASN A 133 17.69 3.71 1.91
CA ASN A 133 19.13 3.89 2.07
C ASN A 133 19.86 3.73 0.74
N LYS A 134 21.00 4.42 0.61
CA LYS A 134 21.91 4.17 -0.51
C LYS A 134 22.51 2.77 -0.30
N LEU A 135 22.55 1.98 -1.38
CA LEU A 135 23.16 0.66 -1.41
C LEU A 135 24.60 0.72 -0.85
N ASP A 136 24.92 -0.22 0.04
CA ASP A 136 26.23 -0.38 0.69
C ASP A 136 26.70 0.83 1.51
N SER A 137 25.79 1.75 1.85
CA SER A 137 26.09 2.79 2.85
C SER A 137 26.31 2.16 4.23
N VAL A 138 26.97 2.91 5.12
CA VAL A 138 27.21 2.48 6.50
C VAL A 138 25.90 2.04 7.17
N LYS A 139 24.85 2.87 7.08
CA LYS A 139 23.52 2.57 7.64
C LYS A 139 22.86 1.36 6.99
N ASP A 140 22.96 1.20 5.66
CA ASP A 140 22.41 0.03 4.96
C ASP A 140 23.07 -1.27 5.44
N THR A 141 24.39 -1.25 5.58
CA THR A 141 25.18 -2.40 6.04
C THR A 141 24.87 -2.75 7.51
N GLU A 142 24.77 -1.75 8.37
CA GLU A 142 24.39 -1.94 9.78
C GLU A 142 23.00 -2.56 9.91
N GLN A 143 22.02 -2.04 9.18
CA GLN A 143 20.65 -2.53 9.17
C GLN A 143 20.54 -3.97 8.65
N LYS A 144 21.23 -4.30 7.54
CA LYS A 144 21.31 -5.66 7.00
C LYS A 144 21.91 -6.64 8.01
N ARG A 145 23.01 -6.26 8.67
CA ARG A 145 23.64 -7.10 9.71
C ARG A 145 22.73 -7.33 10.91
N ALA A 146 21.91 -6.35 11.27
CA ALA A 146 20.94 -6.46 12.35
C ALA A 146 19.66 -7.20 11.96
N GLY A 147 19.45 -7.52 10.67
CA GLY A 147 18.18 -8.06 10.17
C GLY A 147 17.02 -7.07 10.27
N GLN A 148 17.31 -5.76 10.32
CA GLN A 148 16.34 -4.69 10.52
C GLN A 148 16.22 -3.81 9.26
N TYR A 149 15.40 -4.24 8.33
CA TYR A 149 15.13 -3.56 7.06
C TYR A 149 13.99 -2.55 7.17
N PHE A 150 13.08 -2.75 8.12
CA PHE A 150 11.91 -1.91 8.38
C PHE A 150 11.76 -1.57 9.87
N PHE A 151 11.28 -0.35 10.14
CA PHE A 151 11.03 0.17 11.49
C PHE A 151 9.58 0.70 11.57
N LEU A 152 8.84 0.25 12.59
CA LEU A 152 7.54 0.81 12.98
C LEU A 152 7.75 2.06 13.84
N GLU A 153 6.75 2.95 13.89
CA GLU A 153 6.68 3.96 14.95
C GLU A 153 6.44 3.27 16.30
N ASP A 154 7.01 3.82 17.36
CA ASP A 154 6.47 3.65 18.72
C ASP A 154 5.20 4.51 18.87
#